data_AF-A0A497GPR2-F1
#
_entry.id   AF-A0A497GPR2-F1
#
_cell.length_a   1.000
_cell.length_b   1.000
_cell.length_c   1.000
_cell.angle_alpha   90.00
_cell.angle_beta   90.00
_cell.angle_gamma   90.00
#
_symmetry.space_group_name_H-M   'P 1'
#
loop_
_entity.id
_entity.type
_entity.pdbx_description
1 polymer ?
#
loop_
_entity_poly.entity_id
_entity_poly.type
_entity_poly.pdbx_seq_one_letter_code
_entity_poly.pdbx_strand_id
1 'polypeptide(L)' 'MQPFARLPSVPKSSRELINIAIGRGRKIQIGFSEKTPIMVRIRKREALRIKTIGEYVRNRLREICFGYPRLDEIHPFLS' A
#
# COMPACT_ATOMS: atom_id res chain seq x y z
N MET A 1 -19.20 -11.56 18.64
CA MET A 1 -18.00 -11.47 17.78
C MET A 1 -16.90 -10.76 18.58
N GLN A 2 -15.64 -11.17 18.45
CA GLN A 2 -14.49 -10.51 19.11
C GLN A 2 -13.95 -9.39 18.19
N PRO A 3 -14.19 -8.11 18.48
CA PRO A 3 -13.91 -7.01 17.54
C PRO A 3 -12.41 -6.75 17.31
N PHE A 4 -11.54 -7.27 18.18
CA PHE A 4 -10.09 -7.10 18.13
C PHE A 4 -9.33 -8.31 17.57
N ALA A 5 -10.03 -9.36 17.11
CA ALA A 5 -9.39 -10.61 16.72
C ALA A 5 -8.56 -10.52 15.43
N ARG A 6 -8.78 -9.51 14.58
CA ARG A 6 -8.13 -9.36 13.26
C ARG A 6 -7.69 -7.93 12.99
N LEU A 7 -6.95 -7.36 13.94
CA LEU A 7 -6.39 -6.01 13.76
C LEU A 7 -5.24 -6.02 12.75
N PRO A 8 -5.22 -5.10 11.78
CA PRO A 8 -4.11 -4.97 10.87
C PRO A 8 -2.88 -4.45 11.62
N SER A 9 -1.72 -5.05 11.33
CA SER A 9 -0.44 -4.63 11.90
C SER A 9 -0.09 -3.21 11.46
N VAL A 10 0.20 -2.31 12.40
CA VAL A 10 0.60 -0.94 12.07
C VAL A 10 2.13 -0.91 11.88
N PRO A 11 2.65 -0.30 10.79
CA PRO A 11 4.08 -0.07 10.64
C PRO A 11 4.64 0.68 11.84
N LYS A 12 5.85 0.31 12.30
CA LYS A 12 6.49 0.93 13.46
C LYS A 12 6.87 2.39 13.20
N SER A 13 7.03 2.76 11.93
CA SER A 13 7.33 4.13 11.50
C SER A 13 6.82 4.43 10.10
N SER A 14 6.68 5.71 9.78
CA SER A 14 6.42 6.18 8.41
C SER A 14 7.49 5.73 7.42
N ARG A 15 8.75 5.63 7.87
CA ARG A 15 9.88 5.18 7.05
C ARG A 15 9.75 3.72 6.63
N GLU A 16 9.24 2.86 7.50
CA GLU A 16 8.99 1.46 7.18
C GLU A 16 7.95 1.34 6.06
N LEU A 17 6.84 2.08 6.16
CA LEU A 17 5.80 2.12 5.13
C LEU A 17 6.39 2.56 3.77
N ILE A 18 7.17 3.64 3.76
CA ILE A 18 7.82 4.18 2.57
C ILE A 18 8.81 3.16 1.99
N ASN A 19 9.64 2.53 2.82
CA ASN A 19 10.63 1.55 2.37
C ASN A 19 9.96 0.34 1.70
N ILE A 20 8.87 -0.17 2.26
CA ILE A 20 8.12 -1.28 1.66
C ILE A 20 7.49 -0.83 0.34
N ALA A 21 6.90 0.37 0.29
CA ALA A 21 6.30 0.92 -0.93
C ALA A 21 7.32 1.04 -2.06
N ILE A 22 8.48 1.66 -1.77
CA ILE A 22 9.59 1.81 -2.72
C ILE A 22 10.14 0.44 -3.12
N GLY A 23 10.28 -0.49 -2.17
CA GLY A 23 10.72 -1.85 -2.42
C GLY A 23 9.81 -2.58 -3.42
N ARG A 24 8.49 -2.43 -3.28
CA ARG A 24 7.50 -2.95 -4.25
C ARG A 24 7.66 -2.27 -5.60
N GLY A 25 7.79 -0.94 -5.63
CA GLY A 25 8.02 -0.17 -6.85
C GLY A 25 9.27 -0.62 -7.62
N ARG A 26 10.36 -0.94 -6.91
CA ARG A 26 11.62 -1.42 -7.51
C ARG A 26 11.52 -2.81 -8.13
N LYS A 27 10.68 -3.69 -7.58
CA LYS A 27 10.51 -5.07 -8.05
C LYS A 27 9.66 -5.18 -9.32
N ILE A 28 9.05 -4.08 -9.78
CA ILE A 28 8.22 -4.08 -10.98
C ILE A 28 9.10 -4.30 -12.21
N GLN A 29 8.79 -5.37 -12.94
CA GLN A 29 9.32 -5.61 -14.26
C GLN A 29 8.18 -5.47 -15.27
N ILE A 30 8.42 -4.68 -16.31
CA ILE A 30 7.51 -4.56 -17.44
C ILE A 30 8.20 -5.19 -18.65
N GLY A 31 7.54 -6.18 -19.25
CA GLY A 31 7.89 -6.70 -20.55
C GLY A 31 7.57 -5.65 -21.62
N PHE A 32 8.54 -5.34 -22.46
CA PHE A 32 8.35 -4.46 -23.62
C PHE A 32 8.77 -5.21 -24.87
N SER A 33 8.00 -5.06 -25.96
CA SER A 33 8.45 -5.52 -27.28
C SER A 33 9.71 -4.74 -27.69
N GLU A 34 10.63 -5.40 -28.39
CA GLU A 34 11.87 -4.82 -28.92
C GLU A 34 11.62 -3.57 -29.77
N LYS A 35 10.49 -3.52 -30.48
CA LYS A 35 10.09 -2.40 -31.33
C LYS A 35 9.62 -1.17 -30.55
N THR A 36 9.47 -1.26 -29.23
CA THR A 36 8.99 -0.14 -28.41
C THR A 36 10.10 0.91 -28.23
N PRO A 37 9.88 2.18 -28.60
CA PRO A 37 10.88 3.22 -28.41
C PRO A 37 11.35 3.33 -26.95
N ILE A 38 12.65 3.51 -26.75
CA ILE A 38 13.28 3.54 -25.41
C ILE A 38 12.59 4.57 -24.50
N MET A 39 12.30 5.76 -25.02
CA MET A 39 11.65 6.82 -24.26
C MET A 39 10.26 6.41 -23.74
N VAL A 40 9.50 5.69 -24.57
CA VAL A 40 8.17 5.17 -24.20
C VAL A 40 8.29 4.09 -23.13
N ARG A 41 9.32 3.23 -23.23
CA ARG A 41 9.58 2.18 -22.23
C ARG A 41 9.90 2.79 -20.87
N ILE A 42 10.79 3.78 -20.82
CA ILE A 42 11.17 4.47 -19.58
C ILE A 42 9.94 5.16 -18.97
N ARG A 43 9.19 5.93 -19.77
CA ARG A 43 8.00 6.63 -19.29
C ARG A 43 6.95 5.68 -18.71
N LYS A 44 6.66 4.57 -19.40
CA LYS A 44 5.71 3.55 -18.92
C LYS A 44 6.19 2.87 -17.64
N ARG A 45 7.49 2.58 -17.54
CA ARG A 45 8.09 1.98 -16.34
C ARG A 45 7.96 2.89 -15.12
N GLU A 46 8.37 4.14 -15.24
CA GLU A 46 8.31 5.08 -14.12
C GLU A 46 6.86 5.42 -13.73
N ALA A 47 5.95 5.55 -14.71
CA ALA A 47 4.53 5.74 -14.42
C ALA A 47 3.95 4.56 -13.61
N LEU A 48 4.27 3.32 -13.98
CA LEU A 48 3.79 2.14 -13.25
C LEU A 48 4.43 2.05 -11.85
N ARG A 49 5.70 2.43 -11.72
CA ARG A 49 6.40 2.48 -10.45
C ARG A 49 5.74 3.45 -9.47
N ILE A 50 5.50 4.69 -9.92
CA ILE A 50 4.82 5.71 -9.11
C ILE A 50 3.41 5.24 -8.73
N LYS A 51 2.67 4.70 -9.70
CA LYS A 51 1.32 4.16 -9.46
C LYS A 51 1.32 3.09 -8.37
N THR A 52 2.22 2.12 -8.46
CA THR A 52 2.29 1.00 -7.52
C THR A 52 2.69 1.44 -6.12
N ILE A 53 3.63 2.38 -6.00
CA ILE A 53 4.02 2.98 -4.72
C ILE A 53 2.80 3.66 -4.08
N GLY A 54 2.12 4.53 -4.83
CA GLY A 54 0.96 5.26 -4.33
C GLY A 54 -0.21 4.35 -3.96
N GLU A 55 -0.46 3.32 -4.77
CA GLU A 55 -1.50 2.32 -4.53
C GLU A 55 -1.24 1.52 -3.26
N TYR A 56 0.01 1.07 -3.06
CA TYR A 56 0.39 0.37 -1.83
C TYR A 56 0.18 1.23 -0.58
N VAL A 57 0.67 2.48 -0.59
CA VAL A 57 0.52 3.38 0.56
C VAL A 57 -0.96 3.64 0.86
N ARG A 58 -1.75 3.95 -0.17
CA ARG A 58 -3.19 4.19 -0.03
C ARG A 58 -3.93 3.00 0.56
N ASN A 59 -3.70 1.81 0.01
CA ASN A 59 -4.37 0.60 0.45
C ASN A 59 -3.97 0.24 1.88
N ARG A 60 -2.69 0.41 2.24
CA ARG A 60 -2.22 0.13 3.60
C ARG A 60 -2.80 1.09 4.63
N LEU A 61 -2.85 2.39 4.33
CA LEU A 61 -3.48 3.38 5.21
C LEU A 61 -4.98 3.10 5.38
N ARG A 62 -5.67 2.76 4.28
CA ARG A 62 -7.09 2.39 4.33
C ARG A 62 -7.32 1.15 5.19
N GLU A 63 -6.52 0.11 5.01
CA GLU A 63 -6.58 -1.11 5.83
C GLU A 63 -6.43 -0.78 7.32
N ILE A 64 -5.48 0.09 7.69
CA ILE A 64 -5.28 0.51 9.08
C ILE A 64 -6.45 1.36 9.59
N CYS A 65 -6.89 2.37 8.83
CA CYS A 65 -7.97 3.26 9.28
C CYS A 65 -9.31 2.54 9.45
N PHE A 66 -9.61 1.56 8.59
CA PHE A 66 -10.92 0.88 8.58
C PHE A 66 -10.88 -0.56 9.10
N GLY A 67 -9.70 -1.07 9.46
CA GLY A 67 -9.54 -2.41 10.05
C GLY A 67 -9.65 -2.42 11.57
N TYR A 68 -9.71 -1.25 12.22
CA TYR A 68 -9.96 -1.13 13.65
C TYR A 68 -11.45 -0.86 13.91
N PRO A 69 -12.03 -1.44 14.97
CA PRO A 69 -13.40 -1.14 15.36
C PRO A 69 -13.52 0.32 15.79
N ARG A 70 -14.64 0.97 15.43
CA ARG A 70 -14.94 2.34 15.85
C ARG A 70 -15.39 2.32 17.31
N LEU A 71 -14.79 3.15 18.16
CA LEU A 71 -15.09 3.21 19.59
C LEU A 71 -16.57 3.54 19.87
N ASP A 72 -17.17 4.38 19.02
CA ASP A 72 -18.58 4.77 19.13
C ASP A 72 -19.56 3.64 18.74
N GLU A 73 -19.07 2.59 18.10
CA GLU A 73 -19.89 1.47 17.58
C GLU A 73 -19.69 0.18 18.38
N ILE A 74 -18.78 0.16 19.36
CA ILE A 74 -18.56 -0.97 20.26
C ILE A 74 -19.32 -0.78 21.58
N HIS A 75 -19.55 -1.89 22.26
CA HIS A 75 -20.25 -1.89 23.55
C HIS A 75 -19.50 -1.00 24.57
N PRO A 76 -20.20 -0.22 25.43
CA PRO A 76 -19.59 0.72 26.39
C PRO A 76 -18.57 0.11 27.37
N PHE A 77 -18.60 -1.21 27.55
CA PHE A 77 -17.59 -1.93 28.34
C PHE A 77 -16.21 -1.96 27.67
N LEU A 78 -16.18 -1.89 26.34
CA LEU A 78 -14.98 -2.00 25.51
C LEU A 78 -14.53 -0.63 24.94
N SER A 79 -15.34 0.41 25.11
CA SER A 79 -15.08 1.78 24.63
C SER A 79 -14.09 2.52 25.53
#